data_AF-D2V0W6-F1
#
_entry.id   AF-D2V0W6-F1
#
_cell.length_a   1.000
_cell.length_b   1.000
_cell.length_c   1.000
_cell.angle_alpha   90.00
_cell.angle_beta   90.00
_cell.angle_gamma   90.00
#
_symmetry.space_group_name_H-M   'P 1'
#
loop_
_entity.id
_entity.type
_entity.pdbx_description
1 polymer ?
#
loop_
_entity_poly.entity_id
_entity_poly.type
_entity_poly.pdbx_seq_one_letter_code
_entity_poly.pdbx_strand_id
1 'polypeptide(L)'
;MLFLVFYDQTFLKKGIGQLRDFVNRNRNNLTVLDEKEWSVIIKKAFLECLETEIKAKANKSSGTLKSEFAVPCKEILTTLIEYSKSDNPEDDNSDNDKTYLLNAKVIKDIIQFILTNINFNDNNNNDDSNRSFCFSAVSCDILKSILGVRKYSSKITSGLFDELLQSFGDLIIDGKLSMVDANHYASCVEMIILEYPREFSESQKKVMLALFEDYFLGKSKNCVYDKVQLHLITALNYITTILSFDDIDTFRKLANTICSKLLVLFSTTHNNEYLKFESDKVLFV
;
A
#
# COMPACT_ATOMS: atom_id res chain seq x y z
N MET A 1 -8.15 -3.55 -31.42
CA MET A 1 -6.77 -3.15 -31.83
C MET A 1 -5.78 -3.15 -30.66
N LEU A 2 -6.18 -2.90 -29.41
CA LEU A 2 -5.29 -2.99 -28.22
C LEU A 2 -4.82 -4.42 -27.86
N PHE A 3 -5.58 -5.46 -28.22
CA PHE A 3 -5.27 -6.86 -27.87
C PHE A 3 -4.06 -7.47 -28.59
N LEU A 4 -3.60 -6.91 -29.70
CA LEU A 4 -2.55 -7.51 -30.55
C LEU A 4 -1.11 -7.12 -30.16
N VAL A 5 -0.92 -6.34 -29.09
CA VAL A 5 0.38 -5.70 -28.79
C VAL A 5 1.24 -6.48 -27.77
N PHE A 6 0.78 -7.62 -27.25
CA PHE A 6 1.44 -8.29 -26.11
C PHE A 6 2.23 -9.57 -26.44
N TYR A 7 2.52 -9.90 -27.70
CA TYR A 7 3.15 -11.19 -28.08
C TYR A 7 4.68 -11.16 -28.29
N ASP A 8 5.38 -10.03 -28.12
CA ASP A 8 6.84 -9.91 -28.28
C ASP A 8 7.39 -8.80 -27.35
N GLN A 9 8.56 -8.99 -26.72
CA GLN A 9 9.18 -8.04 -25.76
C GLN A 9 9.31 -6.61 -26.31
N THR A 10 9.57 -6.45 -27.61
CA THR A 10 9.68 -5.12 -28.24
C THR A 10 8.31 -4.47 -28.42
N PHE A 11 7.27 -5.29 -28.61
CA PHE A 11 5.89 -4.85 -28.69
C PHE A 11 5.30 -4.56 -27.30
N LEU A 12 5.78 -5.26 -26.29
CA LEU A 12 5.26 -5.20 -24.93
C LEU A 12 5.57 -3.86 -24.21
N LYS A 13 6.79 -3.35 -24.33
CA LYS A 13 7.12 -1.97 -23.89
C LYS A 13 6.30 -0.92 -24.63
N LYS A 14 6.11 -1.09 -25.94
CA LYS A 14 5.27 -0.20 -26.75
C LYS A 14 3.80 -0.30 -26.33
N GLY A 15 3.32 -1.49 -25.96
CA GLY A 15 1.96 -1.75 -25.51
C GLY A 15 1.64 -1.09 -24.18
N ILE A 16 2.52 -1.21 -23.19
CA ILE A 16 2.35 -0.51 -21.90
C ILE A 16 2.38 1.01 -22.10
N GLY A 17 3.32 1.51 -22.91
CA GLY A 17 3.38 2.94 -23.25
C GLY A 17 2.12 3.44 -23.95
N GLN A 18 1.61 2.70 -24.94
CA GLN A 18 0.37 3.01 -25.64
C GLN A 18 -0.86 2.96 -24.73
N LEU A 19 -0.93 1.98 -23.82
CA LEU A 19 -2.01 1.88 -22.85
C LEU A 19 -1.99 3.06 -21.88
N ARG A 20 -0.81 3.42 -21.37
CA ARG A 20 -0.61 4.62 -20.53
C ARG A 20 -1.05 5.88 -21.28
N ASP A 21 -0.59 6.07 -22.51
CA ASP A 21 -0.95 7.24 -23.32
C ASP A 21 -2.46 7.27 -23.61
N PHE A 22 -3.08 6.12 -23.84
CA PHE A 22 -4.53 6.00 -24.02
C PHE A 22 -5.29 6.41 -22.75
N VAL A 23 -4.90 5.87 -21.59
CA VAL A 23 -5.52 6.19 -20.29
C VAL A 23 -5.36 7.69 -19.99
N ASN A 24 -4.16 8.24 -20.16
CA ASN A 24 -3.89 9.65 -19.87
C ASN A 24 -4.65 10.59 -20.81
N ARG A 25 -4.74 10.28 -22.11
CA ARG A 25 -5.52 11.09 -23.07
C ARG A 25 -7.02 11.02 -22.83
N ASN A 26 -7.52 9.91 -22.31
CA ASN A 26 -8.95 9.69 -22.05
C ASN A 26 -9.29 9.79 -20.56
N ARG A 27 -8.45 10.42 -19.73
CA ARG A 27 -8.62 10.46 -18.26
C ARG A 27 -10.00 10.93 -17.80
N ASN A 28 -10.64 11.80 -18.58
CA ASN A 28 -11.97 12.35 -18.30
C ASN A 28 -13.14 11.51 -18.84
N ASN A 29 -12.86 10.44 -19.60
CA ASN A 29 -13.87 9.58 -20.21
C ASN A 29 -13.30 8.18 -20.46
N LEU A 30 -13.04 7.44 -19.38
CA LEU A 30 -12.53 6.07 -19.46
C LEU A 30 -13.65 5.03 -19.65
N THR A 31 -14.92 5.45 -19.65
CA THR A 31 -16.08 4.60 -19.93
C THR A 31 -16.23 4.27 -21.42
N VAL A 32 -15.31 4.75 -22.27
CA VAL A 32 -15.15 4.29 -23.66
C VAL A 32 -14.90 2.78 -23.76
N LEU A 33 -14.39 2.18 -22.68
CA LEU A 33 -14.35 0.74 -22.46
C LEU A 33 -15.19 0.42 -21.23
N ASP A 34 -15.94 -0.69 -21.28
CA ASP A 34 -16.75 -1.12 -20.15
C ASP A 34 -15.92 -1.81 -19.05
N GLU A 35 -16.53 -2.09 -17.90
CA GLU A 35 -15.88 -2.75 -16.76
C GLU A 35 -15.27 -4.12 -17.16
N LYS A 36 -15.92 -4.88 -18.05
CA LYS A 36 -15.46 -6.20 -18.48
C LYS A 36 -14.23 -6.07 -19.37
N GLU A 37 -14.23 -5.13 -20.30
CA GLU A 37 -13.12 -4.85 -21.20
C GLU A 37 -11.89 -4.39 -20.41
N TRP A 38 -12.03 -3.41 -19.52
CA TRP A 38 -10.96 -2.98 -18.62
C TRP A 38 -10.45 -4.12 -17.76
N SER A 39 -11.35 -4.91 -17.18
CA SER A 39 -10.96 -6.06 -16.35
C SER A 39 -10.14 -7.09 -17.11
N VAL A 40 -10.47 -7.35 -18.38
CA VAL A 40 -9.70 -8.27 -19.23
C VAL A 40 -8.34 -7.67 -19.59
N ILE A 41 -8.29 -6.40 -19.98
CA ILE A 41 -7.04 -5.70 -20.32
C ILE A 41 -6.09 -5.73 -19.12
N ILE A 42 -6.58 -5.40 -17.92
CA ILE A 42 -5.74 -5.36 -16.73
C ILE A 42 -5.30 -6.77 -16.32
N LYS A 43 -6.23 -7.72 -16.18
CA LYS A 43 -5.89 -9.05 -15.68
C LYS A 43 -5.08 -9.87 -16.69
N LYS A 44 -5.61 -10.07 -17.89
CA LYS A 44 -5.07 -11.04 -18.86
C LYS A 44 -3.96 -10.51 -19.73
N ALA A 45 -3.87 -9.19 -19.90
CA ALA A 45 -2.83 -8.59 -20.71
C ALA A 45 -1.81 -7.89 -19.83
N PHE A 46 -2.22 -6.93 -19.01
CA PHE A 46 -1.30 -6.01 -18.32
C PHE A 46 -0.53 -6.65 -17.15
N LEU A 47 -1.21 -7.28 -16.19
CA LEU A 47 -0.54 -7.88 -15.02
C LEU A 47 0.33 -9.08 -15.41
N GLU A 48 -0.19 -10.00 -16.21
CA GLU A 48 0.58 -11.17 -16.71
C GLU A 48 1.84 -10.75 -17.48
N CYS A 49 1.71 -9.68 -18.30
CA CYS A 49 2.82 -9.05 -19.01
C CYS A 49 3.87 -8.49 -18.05
N LEU A 50 3.45 -7.72 -17.04
CA LEU A 50 4.36 -7.17 -16.05
C LEU A 50 5.09 -8.28 -15.30
N GLU A 51 4.39 -9.28 -14.77
CA GLU A 51 5.04 -10.39 -14.05
C GLU A 51 6.09 -11.10 -14.90
N THR A 52 5.79 -11.34 -16.18
CA THR A 52 6.72 -11.98 -17.11
C THR A 52 8.00 -11.17 -17.28
N GLU A 53 7.88 -9.86 -17.48
CA GLU A 53 9.05 -8.99 -17.64
C GLU A 53 9.85 -8.81 -16.36
N ILE A 54 9.17 -8.75 -15.22
CA ILE A 54 9.80 -8.65 -13.91
C ILE A 54 10.66 -9.89 -13.67
N LYS A 55 10.11 -11.08 -13.91
CA LYS A 55 10.86 -12.34 -13.82
C LYS A 55 11.99 -12.43 -14.85
N ALA A 56 11.78 -11.96 -16.07
CA ALA A 56 12.79 -12.00 -17.13
C ALA A 56 13.98 -11.06 -16.86
N LYS A 57 13.72 -9.86 -16.32
CA LYS A 57 14.75 -8.86 -16.06
C LYS A 57 15.35 -8.93 -14.65
N ALA A 58 14.73 -9.62 -13.68
CA ALA A 58 15.39 -9.96 -12.41
C ALA A 58 16.73 -10.70 -12.62
N ASN A 59 16.88 -11.38 -13.76
CA ASN A 59 18.10 -12.10 -14.14
C ASN A 59 19.10 -11.24 -14.96
N LYS A 60 18.84 -9.95 -15.19
CA LYS A 60 19.68 -9.07 -16.01
C LYS A 60 19.91 -7.73 -15.31
N SER A 61 21.18 -7.35 -15.11
CA SER A 61 21.63 -6.13 -14.43
C SER A 61 21.39 -4.83 -15.25
N SER A 62 20.15 -4.56 -15.70
CA SER A 62 19.83 -3.36 -16.48
C SER A 62 18.91 -2.39 -15.74
N GLY A 63 19.35 -1.16 -15.51
CA GLY A 63 18.63 -0.09 -14.80
C GLY A 63 17.45 0.56 -15.53
N THR A 64 16.81 -0.12 -16.49
CA THR A 64 15.76 0.46 -17.36
C THR A 64 14.32 0.14 -16.93
N LEU A 65 14.10 -0.70 -15.91
CA LEU A 65 12.75 -1.16 -15.54
C LEU A 65 11.85 -0.08 -14.92
N LYS A 66 12.40 0.84 -14.12
CA LYS A 66 11.61 1.82 -13.37
C LYS A 66 10.81 2.76 -14.28
N SER A 67 11.47 3.37 -15.26
CA SER A 67 10.85 4.32 -16.19
C SER A 67 10.02 3.63 -17.27
N GLU A 68 10.38 2.41 -17.66
CA GLU A 68 9.71 1.67 -18.73
C GLU A 68 8.46 0.93 -18.28
N PHE A 69 8.40 0.49 -17.01
CA PHE A 69 7.34 -0.39 -16.51
C PHE A 69 6.70 0.13 -15.23
N ALA A 70 7.48 0.43 -14.19
CA ALA A 70 6.93 0.77 -12.87
C ALA A 70 6.14 2.09 -12.90
N VAL A 71 6.70 3.15 -13.51
CA VAL A 71 6.02 4.45 -13.63
C VAL A 71 4.75 4.36 -14.49
N PRO A 72 4.78 3.80 -15.73
CA PRO A 72 3.55 3.56 -16.50
C PRO A 72 2.52 2.70 -15.77
N CYS A 73 2.96 1.69 -15.02
CA CYS A 73 2.06 0.85 -14.23
C CYS A 73 1.34 1.61 -13.13
N LYS A 74 2.07 2.44 -12.38
CA LYS A 74 1.48 3.37 -11.43
C LYS A 74 0.41 4.21 -12.12
N GLU A 75 0.78 4.93 -13.20
CA GLU A 75 -0.13 5.85 -13.88
C GLU A 75 -1.40 5.18 -14.39
N ILE A 76 -1.28 4.01 -15.04
CA ILE A 76 -2.42 3.27 -15.56
C ILE A 76 -3.34 2.84 -14.42
N LEU A 77 -2.81 2.14 -13.42
CA LEU A 77 -3.62 1.54 -12.37
C LEU A 77 -4.23 2.60 -11.45
N THR A 78 -3.44 3.58 -10.99
CA THR A 78 -3.98 4.64 -10.13
C THR A 78 -5.04 5.44 -10.87
N THR A 79 -4.85 5.78 -12.16
CA THR A 79 -5.86 6.51 -12.91
C THR A 79 -7.17 5.72 -13.05
N LEU A 80 -7.11 4.42 -13.35
CA LEU A 80 -8.31 3.59 -13.47
C LEU A 80 -9.03 3.42 -12.12
N ILE A 81 -8.27 3.25 -11.04
CA ILE A 81 -8.82 3.13 -9.69
C ILE A 81 -9.44 4.45 -9.25
N GLU A 82 -8.73 5.56 -9.42
CA GLU A 82 -9.15 6.89 -8.98
C GLU A 82 -10.28 7.48 -9.81
N TYR A 83 -10.46 7.03 -11.06
CA TYR A 83 -11.68 7.34 -11.82
C TYR A 83 -12.96 6.91 -11.08
N SER A 84 -12.83 5.93 -10.18
CA SER A 84 -13.93 5.43 -9.35
C SER A 84 -14.04 6.16 -7.99
N LYS A 85 -13.17 7.14 -7.68
CA LYS A 85 -13.27 7.96 -6.46
C LYS A 85 -14.42 8.96 -6.59
N SER A 86 -15.19 9.10 -5.53
CA SER A 86 -16.16 10.19 -5.35
C SER A 86 -15.44 11.44 -4.87
N ASP A 87 -15.81 12.62 -5.37
CA ASP A 87 -15.36 13.89 -4.78
C ASP A 87 -16.06 14.21 -3.44
N ASN A 88 -17.11 13.46 -3.07
CA ASN A 88 -17.96 13.76 -1.92
C ASN A 88 -18.12 12.53 -0.99
N PRO A 89 -17.69 12.59 0.28
CA PRO A 89 -17.75 11.47 1.23
C PRO A 89 -19.18 11.07 1.68
N GLU A 90 -20.14 12.01 1.58
CA GLU A 90 -21.52 11.82 2.06
C GLU A 90 -22.44 11.15 1.02
N ASP A 91 -22.03 11.07 -0.25
CA ASP A 91 -22.81 10.48 -1.35
C ASP A 91 -22.72 8.94 -1.42
N ASP A 92 -21.99 8.32 -0.50
CA ASP A 92 -21.73 6.86 -0.44
C ASP A 92 -22.96 6.00 -0.07
N ASN A 93 -24.06 6.63 0.35
CA ASN A 93 -25.33 5.93 0.65
C ASN A 93 -26.25 5.78 -0.57
N SER A 94 -25.82 6.23 -1.74
CA SER A 94 -26.58 6.02 -2.97
C SER A 94 -25.97 4.87 -3.78
N ASP A 95 -26.77 3.83 -4.01
CA ASP A 95 -26.59 2.82 -5.08
C ASP A 95 -26.65 3.46 -6.50
N ASN A 96 -26.40 4.77 -6.62
CA ASN A 96 -26.52 5.54 -7.84
C ASN A 96 -25.25 5.35 -8.70
N ASP A 97 -25.40 4.65 -9.82
CA ASP A 97 -24.87 4.94 -11.16
C ASP A 97 -23.40 5.39 -11.33
N LYS A 98 -22.49 5.13 -10.39
CA LYS A 98 -21.05 5.38 -10.60
C LYS A 98 -20.46 4.28 -11.47
N THR A 99 -19.81 4.67 -12.57
CA THR A 99 -19.16 3.73 -13.48
C THR A 99 -17.83 3.30 -12.89
N TYR A 100 -17.82 2.10 -12.32
CA TYR A 100 -16.59 1.44 -11.86
C TYR A 100 -15.92 0.78 -13.05
N LEU A 101 -14.63 1.05 -13.25
CA LEU A 101 -13.89 0.51 -14.38
C LEU A 101 -13.34 -0.89 -14.09
N LEU A 102 -13.07 -1.20 -12.82
CA LEU A 102 -12.49 -2.47 -12.40
C LEU A 102 -13.42 -3.21 -11.45
N ASN A 103 -13.59 -4.50 -11.70
CA ASN A 103 -14.35 -5.38 -10.81
C ASN A 103 -13.53 -5.83 -9.59
N ALA A 104 -14.22 -6.34 -8.57
CA ALA A 104 -13.61 -6.78 -7.32
C ALA A 104 -12.54 -7.88 -7.49
N LYS A 105 -12.71 -8.77 -8.49
CA LYS A 105 -11.75 -9.85 -8.75
C LYS A 105 -10.43 -9.28 -9.25
N VAL A 106 -10.48 -8.30 -10.16
CA VAL A 106 -9.29 -7.63 -10.68
C VAL A 106 -8.59 -6.82 -9.61
N ILE A 107 -9.33 -6.14 -8.73
CA ILE A 107 -8.72 -5.45 -7.58
C ILE A 107 -7.94 -6.44 -6.70
N LYS A 108 -8.52 -7.61 -6.40
CA LYS A 108 -7.82 -8.66 -5.65
C LYS A 108 -6.57 -9.15 -6.39
N ASP A 109 -6.64 -9.32 -7.71
CA ASP A 109 -5.49 -9.71 -8.53
C ASP A 109 -4.37 -8.65 -8.47
N ILE A 110 -4.70 -7.35 -8.50
CA ILE A 110 -3.73 -6.25 -8.36
C ILE A 110 -3.06 -6.29 -6.98
N ILE A 111 -3.83 -6.50 -5.90
CA ILE A 111 -3.26 -6.60 -4.55
C ILE A 111 -2.33 -7.82 -4.44
N GLN A 112 -2.74 -8.97 -5.00
CA GLN A 112 -1.89 -10.16 -5.00
C GLN A 112 -0.59 -9.92 -5.78
N PHE A 113 -0.69 -9.26 -6.94
CA PHE A 113 0.48 -8.83 -7.70
C PHE A 113 1.42 -7.95 -6.87
N ILE A 114 0.89 -6.99 -6.11
CA ILE A 114 1.68 -6.15 -5.20
C ILE A 114 2.41 -6.99 -4.17
N LEU A 115 1.70 -7.89 -3.47
CA LEU A 115 2.28 -8.78 -2.45
C LEU A 115 3.38 -9.68 -3.01
N THR A 116 3.17 -10.30 -4.17
CA THR A 116 4.17 -11.15 -4.82
C THR A 116 5.44 -10.37 -5.16
N ASN A 117 5.32 -9.13 -5.63
CA ASN A 117 6.47 -8.32 -6.02
C ASN A 117 7.23 -7.74 -4.82
N ILE A 118 6.53 -7.46 -3.72
CA ILE A 118 7.17 -7.04 -2.47
C ILE A 118 8.01 -8.19 -1.89
N ASN A 119 7.44 -9.39 -1.80
CA ASN A 119 8.14 -10.57 -1.26
C ASN A 119 9.25 -11.10 -2.18
N PHE A 120 9.24 -10.75 -3.47
CA PHE A 120 10.31 -11.10 -4.41
C PHE A 120 11.64 -10.41 -4.07
N ASN A 121 11.60 -9.25 -3.43
CA ASN A 121 12.80 -8.46 -3.09
C ASN A 121 13.62 -9.03 -1.93
N ASP A 122 13.05 -9.89 -1.08
CA ASP A 122 13.76 -10.42 0.11
C ASP A 122 14.71 -11.60 -0.20
N ASN A 123 14.61 -12.21 -1.39
CA ASN A 123 15.37 -13.42 -1.72
C ASN A 123 16.75 -13.18 -2.37
N ASN A 124 17.20 -11.94 -2.57
CA ASN A 124 18.50 -11.66 -3.20
C ASN A 124 19.49 -10.98 -2.23
N ASN A 125 20.56 -11.71 -1.93
CA ASN A 125 21.68 -11.34 -1.07
C ASN A 125 22.36 -10.01 -1.47
N ASN A 126 22.55 -9.14 -0.48
CA ASN A 126 23.71 -8.26 -0.20
C ASN A 126 24.28 -7.32 -1.28
N ASP A 127 23.68 -7.15 -2.45
CA ASP A 127 24.16 -6.17 -3.44
C ASP A 127 23.13 -5.05 -3.64
N ASP A 128 23.38 -3.91 -2.98
CA ASP A 128 22.58 -2.68 -3.09
C ASP A 128 22.43 -2.19 -4.54
N SER A 129 23.33 -2.62 -5.44
CA SER A 129 23.28 -2.30 -6.86
C SER A 129 22.16 -3.04 -7.63
N ASN A 130 21.63 -4.15 -7.07
CA ASN A 130 20.50 -4.89 -7.63
C ASN A 130 19.12 -4.32 -7.22
N ARG A 131 19.07 -3.30 -6.35
CA ARG A 131 17.82 -2.57 -5.99
C ARG A 131 17.17 -1.79 -7.15
N SER A 132 17.68 -1.95 -8.38
CA SER A 132 17.17 -1.31 -9.60
C SER A 132 15.72 -1.68 -9.96
N PHE A 133 15.13 -2.64 -9.24
CA PHE A 133 13.73 -3.02 -9.31
C PHE A 133 12.96 -2.68 -8.02
N CYS A 134 12.69 -1.39 -7.76
CA CYS A 134 11.81 -1.00 -6.66
C CYS A 134 10.43 -0.61 -7.20
N PHE A 135 9.52 -1.59 -7.22
CA PHE A 135 8.09 -1.33 -7.19
C PHE A 135 7.63 -0.86 -5.81
N SER A 136 8.49 -0.77 -4.78
CA SER A 136 8.13 -0.36 -3.41
C SER A 136 7.16 0.83 -3.35
N ALA A 137 7.61 2.00 -3.80
CA ALA A 137 6.80 3.23 -3.81
C ALA A 137 5.60 3.13 -4.76
N VAL A 138 5.77 2.50 -5.93
CA VAL A 138 4.71 2.34 -6.95
C VAL A 138 3.57 1.45 -6.42
N SER A 139 3.91 0.29 -5.88
CA SER A 139 3.00 -0.65 -5.23
C SER A 139 2.27 0.01 -4.08
N CYS A 140 2.97 0.81 -3.27
CA CYS A 140 2.33 1.57 -2.20
C CYS A 140 1.31 2.58 -2.74
N ASP A 141 1.66 3.32 -3.79
CA ASP A 141 0.75 4.31 -4.39
C ASP A 141 -0.49 3.66 -5.02
N ILE A 142 -0.32 2.50 -5.67
CA ILE A 142 -1.44 1.71 -6.21
C ILE A 142 -2.32 1.21 -5.06
N LEU A 143 -1.75 0.61 -4.02
CA LEU A 143 -2.49 0.10 -2.88
C LEU A 143 -3.27 1.22 -2.15
N LYS A 144 -2.64 2.36 -1.89
CA LYS A 144 -3.31 3.54 -1.31
C LYS A 144 -4.46 4.03 -2.19
N SER A 145 -4.30 3.99 -3.51
CA SER A 145 -5.39 4.34 -4.43
C SER A 145 -6.57 3.37 -4.29
N ILE A 146 -6.32 2.07 -4.14
CA ILE A 146 -7.34 1.03 -3.90
C ILE A 146 -8.05 1.28 -2.57
N LEU A 147 -7.28 1.51 -1.50
CA LEU A 147 -7.80 1.74 -0.15
C LEU A 147 -8.65 3.01 -0.09
N GLY A 148 -8.25 4.07 -0.80
CA GLY A 148 -8.99 5.33 -0.88
C GLY A 148 -10.27 5.28 -1.72
N VAL A 149 -10.65 4.12 -2.27
CA VAL A 149 -11.95 3.89 -2.91
C VAL A 149 -12.73 2.91 -2.04
N ARG A 150 -13.73 3.39 -1.30
CA ARG A 150 -14.49 2.57 -0.33
C ARG A 150 -15.08 1.30 -0.93
N LYS A 151 -15.58 1.36 -2.18
CA LYS A 151 -16.07 0.15 -2.85
C LYS A 151 -14.98 -0.91 -3.00
N TYR A 152 -13.75 -0.52 -3.30
CA TYR A 152 -12.63 -1.44 -3.46
C TYR A 152 -12.06 -1.88 -2.11
N SER A 153 -11.90 -0.98 -1.14
CA SER A 153 -11.48 -1.35 0.22
C SER A 153 -12.47 -2.34 0.88
N SER A 154 -13.78 -2.21 0.63
CA SER A 154 -14.82 -3.16 1.08
C SER A 154 -14.63 -4.61 0.59
N LYS A 155 -13.84 -4.79 -0.48
CA LYS A 155 -13.54 -6.11 -1.07
C LYS A 155 -12.28 -6.73 -0.48
N ILE A 156 -11.54 -6.01 0.35
CA ILE A 156 -10.39 -6.56 1.08
C ILE A 156 -10.93 -7.51 2.16
N THR A 157 -10.70 -8.80 1.95
CA THR A 157 -11.04 -9.85 2.92
C THR A 157 -10.11 -9.78 4.13
N SER A 158 -10.54 -10.31 5.27
CA SER A 158 -9.68 -10.41 6.48
C SER A 158 -8.33 -11.05 6.19
N GLY A 159 -8.29 -12.20 5.50
CA GLY A 159 -7.01 -12.84 5.18
C GLY A 159 -6.10 -12.00 4.26
N LEU A 160 -6.65 -11.13 3.42
CA LEU A 160 -5.85 -10.25 2.57
C LEU A 160 -5.34 -9.03 3.34
N PHE A 161 -6.16 -8.52 4.28
CA PHE A 161 -5.73 -7.52 5.24
C PHE A 161 -4.56 -8.05 6.08
N ASP A 162 -4.68 -9.27 6.60
CA ASP A 162 -3.64 -9.91 7.43
C ASP A 162 -2.33 -10.05 6.66
N GLU A 163 -2.39 -10.53 5.40
CA GLU A 163 -1.22 -10.69 4.54
C GLU A 163 -0.55 -9.35 4.23
N LEU A 164 -1.33 -8.31 3.91
CA LEU A 164 -0.79 -6.97 3.67
C LEU A 164 -0.12 -6.41 4.93
N LEU A 165 -0.83 -6.43 6.06
CA LEU A 165 -0.31 -5.91 7.32
C LEU A 165 0.99 -6.61 7.73
N GLN A 166 1.03 -7.94 7.61
CA GLN A 166 2.22 -8.73 7.94
C GLN A 166 3.39 -8.39 7.00
N SER A 167 3.18 -8.42 5.68
CA SER A 167 4.24 -8.14 4.71
C SER A 167 4.84 -6.74 4.87
N PHE A 168 4.01 -5.70 4.99
CA PHE A 168 4.52 -4.34 5.18
C PHE A 168 5.13 -4.16 6.58
N GLY A 169 4.53 -4.77 7.61
CA GLY A 169 5.04 -4.73 8.98
C GLY A 169 6.44 -5.33 9.08
N ASP A 170 6.64 -6.54 8.56
CA ASP A 170 7.94 -7.23 8.59
C ASP A 170 9.04 -6.42 7.91
N LEU A 171 8.75 -5.79 6.77
CA LEU A 171 9.70 -4.92 6.07
C LEU A 171 10.09 -3.69 6.90
N ILE A 172 9.12 -3.09 7.60
CA ILE A 172 9.39 -1.97 8.50
C ILE A 172 10.24 -2.44 9.68
N ILE A 173 9.97 -3.61 10.24
CA ILE A 173 10.69 -4.17 11.40
C ILE A 173 12.12 -4.59 11.04
N ASP A 174 12.35 -5.21 9.89
CA ASP A 174 13.68 -5.69 9.46
C ASP A 174 14.74 -4.56 9.43
N GLY A 175 14.31 -3.30 9.24
CA GLY A 175 15.16 -2.14 9.49
C GLY A 175 16.26 -1.92 8.44
N LYS A 176 16.22 -2.64 7.31
CA LYS A 176 17.21 -2.52 6.21
C LYS A 176 16.80 -1.53 5.10
N LEU A 177 15.71 -0.79 5.31
CA LEU A 177 15.09 0.06 4.29
C LEU A 177 15.73 1.45 4.23
N SER A 178 15.70 2.04 3.04
CA SER A 178 15.93 3.48 2.89
C SER A 178 14.82 4.26 3.61
N MET A 179 15.10 5.49 4.05
CA MET A 179 14.08 6.38 4.63
C MET A 179 12.86 6.55 3.72
N VAL A 180 13.08 6.60 2.40
CA VAL A 180 12.01 6.77 1.40
C VAL A 180 11.13 5.53 1.36
N ASP A 181 11.70 4.32 1.27
CA ASP A 181 10.90 3.09 1.20
C ASP A 181 10.17 2.80 2.51
N ALA A 182 10.86 2.98 3.65
CA ALA A 182 10.25 2.84 4.98
C ALA A 182 9.04 3.76 5.15
N ASN A 183 9.12 4.99 4.64
CA ASN A 183 7.99 5.94 4.67
C ASN A 183 6.79 5.46 3.83
N HIS A 184 7.03 4.90 2.63
CA HIS A 184 5.94 4.40 1.80
C HIS A 184 5.24 3.21 2.44
N TYR A 185 5.99 2.26 3.00
CA TYR A 185 5.41 1.10 3.68
C TYR A 185 4.66 1.49 4.95
N ALA A 186 5.21 2.39 5.78
CA ALA A 186 4.52 2.86 6.98
C ALA A 186 3.21 3.59 6.64
N SER A 187 3.22 4.42 5.59
CA SER A 187 2.00 5.06 5.07
C SER A 187 0.96 4.04 4.58
N CYS A 188 1.38 2.93 3.98
CA CYS A 188 0.47 1.84 3.63
C CYS A 188 -0.10 1.14 4.85
N VAL A 189 0.71 0.84 5.88
CA VAL A 189 0.23 0.26 7.14
C VAL A 189 -0.83 1.14 7.78
N GLU A 190 -0.56 2.44 7.88
CA GLU A 190 -1.54 3.42 8.38
C GLU A 190 -2.84 3.36 7.57
N MET A 191 -2.77 3.45 6.25
CA MET A 191 -3.97 3.48 5.41
C MET A 191 -4.74 2.14 5.40
N ILE A 192 -4.04 1.01 5.47
CA ILE A 192 -4.66 -0.32 5.60
C ILE A 192 -5.50 -0.37 6.88
N ILE A 193 -4.98 0.14 7.99
CA ILE A 193 -5.64 0.16 9.29
C ILE A 193 -6.82 1.15 9.27
N LEU A 194 -6.61 2.38 8.79
CA LEU A 194 -7.64 3.43 8.81
C LEU A 194 -8.82 3.11 7.87
N GLU A 195 -8.54 2.61 6.67
CA GLU A 195 -9.54 2.41 5.63
C GLU A 195 -10.16 1.00 5.64
N TYR A 196 -9.80 0.15 6.61
CA TYR A 196 -10.39 -1.18 6.71
C TYR A 196 -11.87 -1.06 7.11
N PRO A 197 -12.82 -1.50 6.26
CA PRO A 197 -14.23 -1.16 6.44
C PRO A 197 -14.96 -2.10 7.40
N ARG A 198 -14.24 -2.95 8.13
CA ARG A 198 -14.80 -3.96 9.03
C ARG A 198 -14.17 -3.81 10.41
N GLU A 199 -14.87 -4.31 11.41
CA GLU A 199 -14.30 -4.47 12.74
C GLU A 199 -13.12 -5.46 12.69
N PHE A 200 -12.06 -5.13 13.41
CA PHE A 200 -10.91 -5.99 13.55
C PHE A 200 -11.24 -7.17 14.46
N SER A 201 -10.90 -8.39 14.02
CA SER A 201 -10.96 -9.55 14.91
C SER A 201 -9.92 -9.44 16.04
N GLU A 202 -10.12 -10.18 17.13
CA GLU A 202 -9.15 -10.25 18.22
C GLU A 202 -7.76 -10.74 17.77
N SER A 203 -7.70 -11.61 16.77
CA SER A 203 -6.41 -12.04 16.19
C SER A 203 -5.73 -10.89 15.45
N GLN A 204 -6.48 -10.10 14.68
CA GLN A 204 -5.97 -8.95 13.93
C GLN A 204 -5.46 -7.85 14.85
N LYS A 205 -6.24 -7.56 15.91
CA LYS A 205 -5.84 -6.64 16.99
C LYS A 205 -4.48 -7.05 17.56
N LYS A 206 -4.30 -8.33 17.91
CA LYS A 206 -3.02 -8.84 18.44
C LYS A 206 -1.85 -8.72 17.47
N VAL A 207 -2.06 -8.97 16.17
CA VAL A 207 -1.02 -8.82 15.14
C VAL A 207 -0.60 -7.35 15.01
N MET A 208 -1.57 -6.42 14.93
CA MET A 208 -1.28 -5.00 14.87
C MET A 208 -0.52 -4.52 16.12
N LEU A 209 -0.93 -4.96 17.31
CA LEU A 209 -0.26 -4.62 18.56
C LEU A 209 1.17 -5.13 18.61
N ALA A 210 1.41 -6.39 18.23
CA ALA A 210 2.74 -6.96 18.17
C ALA A 210 3.66 -6.18 17.21
N LEU A 211 3.14 -5.73 16.06
CA LEU A 211 3.88 -4.87 15.13
C LEU A 211 4.32 -3.57 15.79
N PHE A 212 3.43 -2.87 16.51
CA PHE A 212 3.79 -1.63 17.20
C PHE A 212 4.77 -1.88 18.34
N GLU A 213 4.56 -2.92 19.15
CA GLU A 213 5.50 -3.29 20.21
C GLU A 213 6.89 -3.53 19.64
N ASP A 214 7.02 -4.31 18.58
CA ASP A 214 8.28 -4.61 17.94
C ASP A 214 8.96 -3.35 17.36
N TYR A 215 8.18 -2.46 16.76
CA TYR A 215 8.70 -1.19 16.24
C TYR A 215 9.22 -0.28 17.36
N PHE A 216 8.41 -0.02 18.40
CA PHE A 216 8.73 0.95 19.46
C PHE A 216 9.72 0.41 20.50
N LEU A 217 9.81 -0.91 20.70
CA LEU A 217 10.87 -1.53 21.51
C LEU A 217 12.25 -1.48 20.84
N GLY A 218 12.35 -0.91 19.63
CA GLY A 218 13.61 -0.67 18.96
C GLY A 218 14.17 -1.89 18.25
N LYS A 219 13.35 -2.90 17.93
CA LYS A 219 13.77 -3.98 17.02
C LYS A 219 13.99 -3.44 15.61
N SER A 220 13.28 -2.37 15.23
CA SER A 220 13.46 -1.68 13.95
C SER A 220 14.48 -0.56 14.02
N LYS A 221 15.44 -0.56 13.09
CA LYS A 221 16.33 0.60 12.85
C LYS A 221 15.62 1.77 12.16
N ASN A 222 14.43 1.55 11.60
CA ASN A 222 13.62 2.62 10.98
C ASN A 222 12.91 3.51 12.00
N CYS A 223 13.05 3.22 13.31
CA CYS A 223 12.48 4.02 14.40
C CYS A 223 13.13 5.40 14.58
N VAL A 224 14.07 5.80 13.72
CA VAL A 224 14.71 7.13 13.72
C VAL A 224 14.11 8.10 12.69
N TYR A 225 13.22 7.63 11.82
CA TYR A 225 12.63 8.44 10.77
C TYR A 225 11.30 9.04 11.21
N ASP A 226 11.25 10.35 11.41
CA ASP A 226 10.07 11.08 11.91
C ASP A 226 8.77 10.76 11.16
N LYS A 227 8.82 10.66 9.82
CA LYS A 227 7.62 10.36 9.03
C LYS A 227 7.13 8.92 9.20
N VAL A 228 8.06 7.97 9.37
CA VAL A 228 7.72 6.56 9.65
C VAL A 228 7.07 6.47 11.03
N GLN A 229 7.66 7.14 12.03
CA GLN A 229 7.10 7.24 13.36
C GLN A 229 5.69 7.83 13.30
N LEU A 230 5.51 8.93 12.56
CA LEU A 230 4.22 9.60 12.43
C LEU A 230 3.13 8.64 11.91
N HIS A 231 3.35 7.99 10.77
CA HIS A 231 2.37 7.06 10.19
C HIS A 231 1.99 5.94 11.17
N LEU A 232 2.97 5.37 11.87
CA LEU A 232 2.72 4.29 12.83
C LEU A 232 2.06 4.78 14.12
N ILE A 233 2.35 6.00 14.59
CA ILE A 233 1.66 6.61 15.74
C ILE A 233 0.21 6.95 15.37
N THR A 234 -0.06 7.49 14.17
CA THR A 234 -1.44 7.72 13.72
C THR A 234 -2.24 6.43 13.67
N ALA A 235 -1.65 5.37 13.11
CA ALA A 235 -2.28 4.04 13.06
C ALA A 235 -2.55 3.49 14.47
N LEU A 236 -1.58 3.64 15.38
CA LEU A 236 -1.72 3.27 16.78
C LEU A 236 -2.86 4.04 17.46
N ASN A 237 -2.94 5.37 17.27
CA ASN A 237 -4.02 6.22 17.80
C ASN A 237 -5.41 5.74 17.39
N TYR A 238 -5.57 5.35 16.12
CA TYR A 238 -6.84 4.84 15.64
C TYR A 238 -7.21 3.52 16.32
N ILE A 239 -6.25 2.60 16.41
CA ILE A 239 -6.46 1.30 17.05
C ILE A 239 -6.74 1.46 18.54
N THR A 240 -6.01 2.31 19.25
CA THR A 240 -6.24 2.55 20.69
C THR A 240 -7.62 3.14 20.95
N THR A 241 -8.08 4.05 20.08
CA THR A 241 -9.45 4.59 20.15
C THR A 241 -10.49 3.48 20.03
N ILE A 242 -10.30 2.54 19.10
CA ILE A 242 -11.21 1.41 18.89
C ILE A 242 -11.10 0.36 20.01
N LEU A 243 -9.89 0.10 20.53
CA LEU A 243 -9.63 -0.92 21.55
C LEU A 243 -10.01 -0.51 22.97
N SER A 244 -10.04 0.81 23.26
CA SER A 244 -10.21 1.35 24.62
C SER A 244 -11.49 0.92 25.34
N PHE A 245 -12.45 0.33 24.63
CA PHE A 245 -13.75 -0.05 25.19
C PHE A 245 -13.88 -1.54 25.60
N ASP A 246 -13.07 -2.46 25.04
CA ASP A 246 -13.34 -3.91 25.18
C ASP A 246 -12.20 -4.77 25.79
N ASP A 247 -10.92 -4.34 25.78
CA ASP A 247 -9.79 -5.12 26.32
C ASP A 247 -8.74 -4.23 27.04
N ILE A 248 -9.10 -3.81 28.26
CA ILE A 248 -8.30 -2.94 29.13
C ILE A 248 -6.91 -3.53 29.45
N ASP A 249 -6.78 -4.85 29.59
CA ASP A 249 -5.52 -5.47 29.99
C ASP A 249 -4.51 -5.52 28.83
N THR A 250 -4.98 -5.78 27.61
CA THR A 250 -4.15 -5.68 26.41
C THR A 250 -3.73 -4.24 26.14
N PHE A 251 -4.66 -3.28 26.27
CA PHE A 251 -4.34 -1.85 26.15
C PHE A 251 -3.32 -1.40 27.21
N ARG A 252 -3.47 -1.83 28.47
CA ARG A 252 -2.52 -1.49 29.55
C ARG A 252 -1.12 -2.02 29.28
N LYS A 253 -1.00 -3.25 28.76
CA LYS A 253 0.32 -3.82 28.38
C LYS A 253 0.98 -3.00 27.27
N LEU A 254 0.21 -2.68 26.22
CA LEU A 254 0.70 -1.87 25.12
C LEU A 254 1.14 -0.48 25.58
N ALA A 255 0.31 0.19 26.40
CA ALA A 255 0.64 1.49 26.97
C ALA A 255 1.94 1.43 27.80
N ASN A 256 2.10 0.43 28.67
CA ASN A 256 3.33 0.26 29.44
C ASN A 256 4.57 0.06 28.55
N THR A 257 4.43 -0.66 27.44
CA THR A 257 5.51 -0.91 26.47
C THR A 257 5.86 0.33 25.66
N ILE A 258 4.84 1.03 25.15
CA ILE A 258 5.00 2.08 24.13
C ILE A 258 5.12 3.47 24.75
N CYS A 259 4.44 3.78 25.87
CA CYS A 259 4.43 5.11 26.47
C CYS A 259 5.84 5.60 26.86
N SER A 260 6.71 4.71 27.35
CA SER A 260 8.09 5.09 27.67
C SER A 260 8.86 5.58 26.44
N LYS A 261 8.64 4.94 25.28
CA LYS A 261 9.27 5.33 24.01
C LYS A 261 8.62 6.58 23.43
N LEU A 262 7.29 6.69 23.49
CA LEU A 262 6.57 7.89 23.06
C LEU A 262 6.95 9.11 23.89
N LEU A 263 7.15 8.99 25.19
CA LEU A 263 7.65 10.07 26.05
C LEU A 263 9.06 10.50 25.66
N VAL A 264 9.93 9.54 25.33
CA VAL A 264 11.26 9.85 24.78
C VAL A 264 11.12 10.59 23.45
N LEU A 265 10.30 10.10 22.51
CA LEU A 265 10.07 10.77 21.22
C LEU A 265 9.50 12.17 21.39
N PHE A 266 8.49 12.34 22.23
CA PHE A 266 7.86 13.61 22.57
C PHE A 266 8.86 14.61 23.16
N SER A 267 9.76 14.14 24.03
CA SER A 267 10.78 14.98 24.65
C SER A 267 11.95 15.32 23.71
N THR A 268 12.21 14.52 22.66
CA THR A 268 13.32 14.74 21.72
C THR A 268 12.91 15.38 20.38
N THR A 269 11.64 15.30 19.97
CA THR A 269 11.16 15.99 18.75
C THR A 269 10.88 17.46 19.02
N HIS A 270 11.93 18.27 18.94
CA HIS A 270 11.82 19.73 19.13
C HIS A 270 11.23 20.48 17.92
N ASN A 271 11.16 19.87 16.73
CA ASN A 271 10.81 20.57 15.48
C ASN A 271 9.64 19.97 14.67
N ASN A 272 8.98 18.89 15.14
CA ASN A 272 7.85 18.28 14.44
C ASN A 272 6.58 18.37 15.31
N GLU A 273 5.89 19.51 15.22
CA GLU A 273 4.68 19.79 16.00
C GLU A 273 3.58 18.76 15.76
N TYR A 274 3.49 18.19 14.56
CA TYR A 274 2.47 17.21 14.22
C TYR A 274 2.76 15.84 14.86
N LEU A 275 4.01 15.39 14.88
CA LEU A 275 4.41 14.18 15.61
C LEU A 275 4.18 14.33 17.11
N LYS A 276 4.46 15.53 17.64
CA LYS A 276 4.22 15.88 19.04
C LYS A 276 2.73 15.76 19.37
N PHE A 277 1.87 16.36 18.54
CA PHE A 277 0.41 16.29 18.67
C PHE A 277 -0.14 14.86 18.59
N GLU A 278 0.31 14.04 17.64
CA GLU A 278 -0.14 12.64 17.55
C GLU A 278 0.38 11.79 18.73
N SER A 279 1.58 12.07 19.24
CA SER A 279 2.11 11.39 20.44
C SER A 279 1.32 11.78 21.69
N ASP A 280 0.92 13.04 21.82
CA ASP A 280 0.08 13.52 22.92
C ASP A 280 -1.26 12.79 22.97
N LYS A 281 -1.88 12.57 21.80
CA LYS A 281 -3.13 11.80 21.72
C LYS A 281 -3.00 10.40 22.30
N VAL A 282 -1.88 9.69 22.09
CA VAL A 282 -1.70 8.35 22.69
C VAL A 282 -1.46 8.45 24.20
N LEU A 283 -0.66 9.42 24.63
CA LEU A 283 -0.16 9.51 26.01
C LEU A 283 -1.19 10.03 27.02
N PHE A 284 -2.17 10.80 26.55
CA PHE A 284 -3.13 11.51 27.41
C PHE A 284 -4.59 11.12 27.17
N VAL A 285 -4.86 9.93 26.59
CA VAL A 285 -6.20 9.30 26.55
C VAL A 285 -6.68 8.94 27.95
#